data_AF-A0AAP9J1P0-F1
#
_entry.id   AF-A0AAP9J1P0-F1
#
_cell.length_a   1.000
_cell.length_b   1.000
_cell.length_c   1.000
_cell.angle_alpha   90.00
_cell.angle_beta   90.00
_cell.angle_gamma   90.00
#
_symmetry.space_group_name_H-M   'P 1'
#
loop_
_entity.id
_entity.type
_entity.pdbx_description
1 polymer ?
#
loop_
_entity_poly.entity_id
_entity_poly.type
_entity_poly.pdbx_seq_one_letter_code
_entity_poly.pdbx_strand_id
1 'polypeptide(L)' 'METQIPSPVMSEAEFAEWLKQARQHDKDALLRLIRYFEPDIQYMCRFMIMPKEDAEQSLRLELIDLLKHAEV' A
#
# COMPACT_ATOMS: atom_id res chain seq x y z
N MET A 1 15.57 -14.22 -18.08
CA MET A 1 15.56 -14.49 -16.64
C MET A 1 15.20 -13.18 -15.97
N GLU A 2 13.93 -12.94 -15.71
CA GLU A 2 13.49 -11.72 -15.03
C GLU A 2 13.67 -11.96 -13.53
N THR A 3 14.67 -11.29 -12.96
CA THR A 3 14.98 -11.35 -11.54
C THR A 3 13.81 -10.77 -10.76
N GLN A 4 13.02 -11.66 -10.19
CA GLN A 4 11.97 -11.40 -9.21
C GLN A 4 12.57 -10.51 -8.12
N ILE A 5 12.17 -9.25 -8.10
CA ILE A 5 12.56 -8.30 -7.04
C ILE A 5 12.08 -8.92 -5.74
N PRO A 6 12.95 -9.23 -4.76
CA PRO A 6 12.50 -9.76 -3.49
C PRO A 6 11.84 -8.60 -2.73
N SER A 7 10.57 -8.35 -3.03
CA SER A 7 9.70 -7.68 -2.07
C SER A 7 9.70 -8.57 -0.83
N PRO A 8 9.90 -8.03 0.39
CA PRO A 8 9.75 -8.83 1.60
C PRO A 8 8.36 -9.46 1.54
N VAL A 9 8.29 -10.77 1.31
CA VAL A 9 7.03 -11.46 1.10
C VAL A 9 6.32 -11.49 2.44
N MET A 10 5.49 -10.48 2.67
CA MET A 10 4.62 -10.42 3.82
C MET A 10 3.70 -11.63 3.77
N SER A 11 3.60 -12.39 4.86
CA SER A 11 2.65 -13.48 4.91
C SER A 11 1.21 -12.94 4.98
N GLU A 12 0.26 -13.71 4.48
CA GLU A 12 -1.16 -13.35 4.54
C GLU A 12 -1.63 -13.11 5.99
N ALA A 13 -1.11 -13.90 6.94
CA ALA A 13 -1.40 -13.74 8.36
C ALA A 13 -0.88 -12.42 8.93
N GLU A 14 0.34 -12.02 8.58
CA GLU A 14 0.89 -10.72 8.99
C GLU A 14 0.09 -9.57 8.37
N PHE A 15 -0.32 -9.70 7.10
CA PHE A 15 -1.11 -8.68 6.42
C PHE A 15 -2.47 -8.50 7.09
N ALA A 16 -3.16 -9.60 7.39
CA ALA A 16 -4.45 -9.58 8.07
C ALA A 16 -4.35 -8.93 9.46
N GLU A 17 -3.28 -9.20 10.20
CA GLU A 17 -3.06 -8.58 11.52
C GLU A 17 -2.83 -7.08 11.41
N TRP A 18 -1.97 -6.61 10.49
CA TRP A 18 -1.76 -5.17 10.29
C TRP A 18 -3.00 -4.47 9.77
N LEU A 19 -3.78 -5.12 8.89
CA LEU A 19 -5.03 -4.57 8.37
C LEU A 19 -6.06 -4.39 9.51
N LYS A 20 -6.19 -5.40 10.37
CA LYS A 20 -7.04 -5.33 11.55
C LYS A 20 -6.63 -4.20 12.49
N GLN A 21 -5.34 -4.05 12.77
CA GLN A 21 -4.81 -2.97 13.61
C GLN A 21 -5.07 -1.60 12.98
N ALA A 22 -4.81 -1.44 11.69
CA ALA A 22 -5.06 -0.19 10.96
C ALA A 22 -6.54 0.24 11.02
N ARG A 23 -7.47 -0.71 10.95
CA ARG A 23 -8.91 -0.46 11.11
C ARG A 23 -9.30 -0.10 12.54
N GLN A 24 -8.53 -0.53 13.53
CA GLN A 24 -8.68 -0.15 14.94
C GLN A 24 -8.03 1.20 15.26
N HIS A 25 -7.81 2.06 14.26
CA HIS A 25 -7.17 3.37 14.36
C HIS A 25 -5.68 3.34 14.77
N ASP A 26 -5.00 2.19 14.65
CA ASP A 26 -3.55 2.11 14.81
C ASP A 26 -2.85 2.78 13.60
N LYS A 27 -2.28 3.96 13.86
CA LYS A 27 -1.58 4.75 12.83
C LYS A 27 -0.27 4.10 12.39
N ASP A 28 0.41 3.37 13.27
CA ASP A 28 1.68 2.71 12.95
C ASP A 28 1.44 1.47 12.09
N ALA A 29 0.36 0.74 12.33
CA ALA A 29 -0.07 -0.35 11.45
C ALA A 29 -0.44 0.17 10.04
N LEU A 30 -1.22 1.26 9.97
CA LEU A 30 -1.57 1.88 8.69
C LEU A 30 -0.32 2.38 7.94
N LEU A 31 0.61 3.04 8.63
CA LEU A 31 1.84 3.53 8.02
C LEU A 31 2.72 2.40 7.50
N ARG A 32 2.78 1.26 8.22
CA ARG A 32 3.49 0.06 7.77
C ARG A 32 2.88 -0.50 6.49
N LEU A 33 1.55 -0.57 6.39
CA LEU A 33 0.85 -1.01 5.17
C LEU A 33 1.12 -0.08 3.99
N ILE A 34 1.05 1.25 4.19
CA ILE A 34 1.35 2.21 3.11
C ILE A 34 2.79 2.04 2.62
N ARG A 35 3.75 1.91 3.55
CA ARG A 35 5.17 1.70 3.19
C ARG A 35 5.42 0.40 2.45
N TYR A 36 4.66 -0.64 2.77
CA TYR A 36 4.74 -1.92 2.07
C TYR A 36 4.38 -1.78 0.59
N PHE A 37 3.33 -1.01 0.27
CA PHE A 37 2.88 -0.76 -1.11
C PHE A 37 3.61 0.39 -1.83
N GLU A 38 4.53 1.11 -1.17
CA GLU A 38 5.24 2.24 -1.75
C GLU A 38 5.98 1.89 -3.08
N PRO A 39 6.65 0.72 -3.21
CA PRO A 39 7.25 0.32 -4.49
C PRO A 39 6.22 0.14 -5.60
N ASP A 40 5.04 -0.42 -5.29
CA ASP A 40 3.94 -0.59 -6.24
C ASP A 40 3.35 0.75 -6.65
N ILE A 41 3.14 1.67 -5.70
CA ILE A 41 2.69 3.04 -5.97
C ILE A 41 3.65 3.73 -6.95
N GLN A 42 4.96 3.66 -6.66
CA GLN A 42 5.99 4.25 -7.53
C GLN A 42 6.04 3.61 -8.92
N TYR A 43 5.78 2.31 -9.02
CA TYR A 43 5.68 1.60 -10.29
C TYR A 43 4.44 2.05 -11.07
N MET A 44 3.28 2.10 -10.44
CA MET A 44 2.00 2.48 -11.07
C MET A 44 2.00 3.94 -11.55
N CYS A 45 2.61 4.85 -10.79
CA CYS A 45 2.74 6.26 -11.17
C CYS A 45 3.39 6.46 -12.56
N ARG A 46 4.23 5.53 -13.02
CA ARG A 46 4.88 5.61 -14.34
C ARG A 46 3.91 5.55 -15.52
N PHE A 47 2.71 5.04 -15.29
CA PHE A 47 1.69 4.83 -16.32
C PHE A 47 0.55 5.84 -16.25
N MET A 48 0.54 6.73 -15.25
CA MET A 48 -0.50 7.72 -15.05
C MET A 48 -0.22 8.98 -15.86
N ILE A 49 -1.24 9.50 -16.56
CA ILE A 49 -1.15 10.72 -17.37
C ILE A 49 -1.40 11.95 -16.47
N MET A 50 -0.58 12.12 -15.44
CA MET A 50 -0.61 13.25 -14.51
C MET A 50 0.77 13.49 -13.87
N PRO A 51 1.01 14.64 -13.21
CA PRO A 51 2.25 14.88 -12.50
C PRO A 51 2.55 13.78 -11.48
N LYS A 52 3.82 13.39 -11.38
CA LYS A 52 4.25 12.28 -10.50
C LYS A 52 3.80 12.48 -9.05
N GLU A 53 3.97 13.69 -8.52
CA GLU A 53 3.57 14.00 -7.14
C GLU A 53 2.07 13.82 -6.94
N ASP A 54 1.25 14.32 -7.88
CA ASP A 54 -0.21 14.17 -7.82
C ASP A 54 -0.62 12.69 -7.92
N ALA A 55 0.03 11.91 -8.79
CA ALA A 55 -0.20 10.48 -8.95
C ALA A 55 0.09 9.72 -7.65
N GLU A 56 1.24 9.99 -7.03
CA GLU A 56 1.62 9.36 -5.77
C GLU A 56 0.64 9.71 -4.64
N GLN A 57 0.22 10.98 -4.53
CA GLN A 57 -0.74 11.37 -3.51
C GLN A 57 -2.12 10.76 -3.74
N SER A 58 -2.57 10.70 -4.99
CA SER A 58 -3.85 10.09 -5.37
C SER A 58 -3.87 8.60 -4.99
N LEU A 59 -2.83 7.86 -5.36
CA LEU A 59 -2.71 6.44 -5.03
C LEU A 59 -2.59 6.17 -3.53
N ARG A 60 -1.82 6.98 -2.79
CA ARG A 60 -1.75 6.85 -1.32
C ARG A 60 -3.09 7.11 -0.67
N LEU A 61 -3.84 8.11 -1.15
CA LEU A 61 -5.16 8.44 -0.62
C LEU A 61 -6.15 7.28 -0.86
N GLU A 62 -6.22 6.77 -2.09
CA GLU A 62 -7.08 5.62 -2.42
C GLU A 62 -6.69 4.37 -1.63
N LEU A 63 -5.40 4.09 -1.47
CA LEU A 63 -4.92 2.99 -0.65
C LEU A 63 -5.37 3.13 0.81
N ILE A 64 -5.24 4.32 1.40
CA ILE A 64 -5.69 4.56 2.77
C ILE A 64 -7.20 4.31 2.90
N ASP A 65 -7.98 4.75 1.91
CA ASP A 65 -9.42 4.57 1.91
C ASP A 65 -9.80 3.09 1.81
N LEU A 66 -9.15 2.36 0.90
CA LEU A 66 -9.33 0.93 0.72
C LEU A 66 -8.97 0.14 1.99
N LEU A 67 -7.84 0.45 2.62
CA LEU A 67 -7.43 -0.25 3.85
C LEU A 67 -8.44 -0.04 5.00
N LYS A 68 -9.04 1.14 5.09
CA LYS A 68 -10.01 1.50 6.13
C LYS A 68 -11.40 0.92 5.87
N HIS A 69 -11.85 0.91 4.62
CA HIS A 69 -13.24 0.64 4.27
C HIS A 69 -13.47 -0.65 3.48
N ALA A 70 -12.43 -1.37 3.04
CA ALA A 70 -12.62 -2.62 2.31
C ALA A 70 -13.39 -3.65 3.17
N GLU A 71 -14.52 -4.14 2.66
CA GLU A 71 -15.17 -5.30 3.27
C GLU A 71 -14.30 -6.54 3.01
N VAL A 72 -14.02 -7.31 4.07
CA VAL A 72 -13.29 -8.59 4.02
C VAL A 72 -14.30 -9.71 4.12
#